data_AF-A0A842PHM6-F1
#
_entry.id   AF-A0A842PHM6-F1
#
_cell.length_a   1.000
_cell.length_b   1.000
_cell.length_c   1.000
_cell.angle_alpha   90.00
_cell.angle_beta   90.00
_cell.angle_gamma   90.00
#
_symmetry.space_group_name_H-M   'P 1'
#
loop_
_entity.id
_entity.type
_entity.pdbx_description
1 polymer ?
#
loop_
_entity_poly.entity_id
_entity_poly.type
_entity_poly.pdbx_seq_one_letter_code
_entity_poly.pdbx_strand_id
1 'polypeptide(L)'
;LVNRGLENGRVKLRKSEFVRIIQEAIYERIKKDLPLDVPADICEAISRYTVDIKKELEEKRKKFGDAGFESGSGFLVKDPNCFPPCISYILSNLKEGVNVPHSARFAVTAFLLNMGLTAEEIIETYKNSPDFDEDRTRYQVEHIAGDKGSVRYTAPSCGTMRTYGNCVGNDEICEKVSHPLSYYKRKLKLEMKRKKELPGKSKSGEKEQ
;
A
#
# COMPACT_ATOMS: atom_id res chain seq x y z
N LEU A 1 -3.64 -21.57 -12.29
CA LEU A 1 -4.53 -22.53 -13.00
C LEU A 1 -4.96 -23.73 -12.13
N VAL A 2 -4.64 -23.77 -10.84
CA VAL A 2 -4.82 -24.96 -9.99
C VAL A 2 -6.31 -25.29 -9.69
N ASN A 3 -7.24 -24.34 -9.93
CA ASN A 3 -8.67 -24.47 -9.62
C ASN A 3 -9.59 -24.20 -10.83
N ARG A 4 -9.22 -24.61 -12.06
CA ARG A 4 -10.10 -24.44 -13.24
C ARG A 4 -10.10 -25.67 -14.13
N GLY A 5 -11.30 -26.05 -14.61
CA GLY A 5 -11.47 -27.11 -15.60
C GLY A 5 -10.83 -26.72 -16.93
N LEU A 6 -9.89 -27.53 -17.37
CA LEU A 6 -9.21 -27.40 -18.66
C LEU A 6 -9.71 -28.50 -19.58
N GLU A 7 -10.22 -28.13 -20.75
CA GLU A 7 -10.75 -29.08 -21.74
C GLU A 7 -10.13 -28.75 -23.08
N ASN A 8 -9.35 -29.67 -23.65
CA ASN A 8 -8.63 -29.50 -24.92
C ASN A 8 -7.80 -28.19 -24.99
N GLY A 9 -7.11 -27.85 -23.90
CA GLY A 9 -6.30 -26.62 -23.82
C GLY A 9 -7.10 -25.33 -23.67
N ARG A 10 -8.43 -25.41 -23.48
CA ARG A 10 -9.31 -24.24 -23.28
C ARG A 10 -9.88 -24.23 -21.87
N VAL A 11 -10.02 -23.04 -21.30
CA VAL A 11 -10.60 -22.83 -19.97
C VAL A 11 -12.01 -22.25 -20.13
N LYS A 12 -13.01 -22.90 -19.53
CA LYS A 12 -14.38 -22.36 -19.48
C LYS A 12 -14.44 -21.20 -18.50
N LEU A 13 -15.05 -20.09 -18.93
CA LEU A 13 -15.16 -18.85 -18.15
C LEU A 13 -16.62 -18.43 -18.04
N ARG A 14 -17.00 -17.85 -16.90
CA ARG A 14 -18.27 -17.13 -16.78
C ARG A 14 -18.17 -15.77 -17.49
N LYS A 15 -19.30 -15.21 -17.91
CA LYS A 15 -19.35 -13.90 -18.58
C LYS A 15 -18.64 -12.79 -17.79
N SER A 16 -18.82 -12.74 -16.47
CA SER A 16 -18.17 -11.75 -15.60
C SER A 16 -16.64 -11.89 -15.58
N GLU A 17 -16.14 -13.13 -15.54
CA GLU A 17 -14.70 -13.40 -15.57
C GLU A 17 -14.09 -13.05 -16.92
N PHE A 18 -14.80 -13.37 -18.00
CA PHE A 18 -14.38 -13.01 -19.36
C PHE A 18 -14.28 -11.49 -19.53
N VAL A 19 -15.29 -10.74 -19.06
CA VAL A 19 -15.27 -9.28 -19.06
C VAL A 19 -14.09 -8.76 -18.25
N ARG A 20 -13.82 -9.33 -17.06
CA ARG A 20 -12.68 -8.91 -16.24
C ARG A 20 -11.33 -9.15 -16.92
N ILE A 21 -11.18 -10.28 -17.61
CA ILE A 21 -9.96 -10.59 -18.37
C ILE A 21 -9.78 -9.60 -19.52
N ILE A 22 -10.84 -9.27 -20.25
CA ILE A 22 -10.79 -8.25 -21.32
C ILE A 22 -10.41 -6.89 -20.73
N GLN A 23 -11.03 -6.49 -19.61
CA GLN A 23 -10.70 -5.22 -18.94
C GLN A 23 -9.21 -5.14 -18.60
N GLU A 24 -8.65 -6.21 -18.04
CA GLU A 24 -7.23 -6.28 -17.68
C GLU A 24 -6.34 -6.22 -18.92
N ALA A 25 -6.70 -6.93 -19.99
CA ALA A 25 -5.95 -6.89 -21.24
C ALA A 25 -5.96 -5.50 -21.90
N ILE A 26 -7.09 -4.79 -21.85
CA ILE A 26 -7.20 -3.40 -22.32
C ILE A 26 -6.36 -2.47 -21.43
N TYR A 27 -6.46 -2.63 -20.12
CA TYR A 27 -5.71 -1.84 -19.15
C TYR A 27 -4.20 -1.98 -19.38
N GLU A 28 -3.69 -3.21 -19.48
CA GLU A 28 -2.28 -3.50 -19.74
C GLU A 28 -1.81 -2.92 -21.07
N ARG A 29 -2.66 -2.98 -22.11
CA ARG A 29 -2.35 -2.36 -23.41
C ARG A 29 -2.21 -0.85 -23.29
N ILE A 30 -3.18 -0.18 -22.67
CA ILE A 30 -3.14 1.28 -22.48
C ILE A 30 -1.93 1.67 -21.63
N LYS A 31 -1.67 0.93 -20.55
CA LYS A 31 -0.55 1.18 -19.64
C LYS A 31 0.80 1.03 -20.35
N LYS A 32 0.96 0.01 -21.20
CA LYS A 32 2.17 -0.21 -22.00
C LYS A 32 2.45 0.94 -22.95
N ASP A 33 1.40 1.56 -23.50
CA ASP A 33 1.51 2.66 -24.45
C ASP A 33 1.73 4.03 -23.75
N LEU A 34 1.74 4.07 -22.41
CA LEU A 34 1.95 5.28 -21.61
C LEU A 34 3.28 5.26 -20.84
N PRO A 35 3.95 6.42 -20.65
CA PRO A 35 3.59 7.74 -21.18
C PRO A 35 3.86 7.85 -22.68
N LEU A 36 2.99 8.58 -23.39
CA LEU A 36 3.21 8.93 -24.79
C LEU A 36 4.30 10.00 -24.87
N ASP A 37 5.16 9.91 -25.89
CA ASP A 37 6.08 10.98 -26.24
C ASP A 37 5.30 12.09 -26.95
N VAL A 38 4.85 13.08 -26.16
CA VAL A 38 4.01 14.17 -26.64
C VAL A 38 4.86 15.44 -26.79
N PRO A 39 4.92 16.02 -28.00
CA PRO A 39 5.59 17.28 -28.25
C PRO A 39 5.17 18.42 -27.30
N ALA A 40 6.12 19.30 -26.98
CA ALA A 40 5.95 20.37 -25.99
C ALA A 40 4.90 21.42 -26.40
N ASP A 41 4.78 21.71 -27.69
CA ASP A 41 3.79 22.61 -28.28
C ASP A 41 2.35 22.12 -28.07
N ILE A 42 2.11 20.81 -28.21
CA ILE A 42 0.81 20.20 -27.92
C ILE A 42 0.50 20.30 -26.42
N CYS A 43 1.50 20.04 -25.57
CA CYS A 43 1.36 20.17 -24.12
C CYS A 43 1.00 21.61 -23.71
N GLU A 44 1.62 22.60 -24.34
CA GLU A 44 1.35 24.01 -24.12
C GLU A 44 -0.04 24.42 -24.62
N ALA A 45 -0.43 23.98 -25.82
CA ALA A 45 -1.75 24.25 -26.40
C ALA A 45 -2.90 23.72 -25.53
N ILE A 46 -2.72 22.53 -24.93
CA ILE A 46 -3.72 21.88 -24.09
C ILE A 46 -3.63 22.33 -22.62
N SER A 47 -2.52 22.93 -22.20
CA SER A 47 -2.24 23.30 -20.80
C SER A 47 -3.40 24.07 -20.16
N ARG A 48 -3.96 25.06 -20.87
CA ARG A 48 -5.07 25.92 -20.43
C ARG A 48 -6.33 25.13 -20.07
N TYR A 49 -6.65 24.09 -20.84
CA TYR A 49 -7.81 23.22 -20.59
C TYR A 49 -7.58 22.22 -19.46
N THR A 50 -6.31 21.99 -19.08
CA THR A 50 -5.94 21.08 -17.99
C THR A 50 -5.73 21.77 -16.66
N VAL A 51 -5.74 23.11 -16.59
CA VAL A 51 -5.49 23.86 -15.34
C VAL A 51 -6.50 23.48 -14.27
N ASP A 52 -7.79 23.52 -14.58
CA ASP A 52 -8.84 23.20 -13.63
C ASP A 52 -8.82 21.72 -13.22
N ILE A 53 -8.51 20.83 -14.17
CA ILE A 53 -8.33 19.39 -13.90
C ILE A 53 -7.15 19.17 -12.96
N LYS A 54 -6.01 19.83 -13.20
CA LYS A 54 -4.82 19.76 -12.33
C LYS A 54 -5.13 20.32 -10.95
N LYS A 55 -5.84 21.43 -10.85
CA LYS A 55 -6.24 22.04 -9.59
C LYS A 55 -7.19 21.14 -8.79
N GLU A 56 -8.25 20.63 -9.41
CA GLU A 56 -9.18 19.69 -8.75
C GLU A 56 -8.47 18.38 -8.38
N LEU A 57 -7.57 17.90 -9.23
CA LEU A 57 -6.73 16.75 -8.95
C LEU A 57 -5.80 17.03 -7.76
N GLU A 58 -5.21 18.22 -7.67
CA GLU A 58 -4.40 18.65 -6.52
C GLU A 58 -5.23 18.79 -5.25
N GLU A 59 -6.44 19.34 -5.31
CA GLU A 59 -7.33 19.47 -4.16
C GLU A 59 -7.81 18.10 -3.67
N LYS A 60 -8.16 17.20 -4.59
CA LYS A 60 -8.39 15.79 -4.27
C LYS A 60 -7.13 15.17 -3.71
N ARG A 61 -5.97 15.32 -4.35
CA ARG A 61 -4.67 14.85 -3.83
C ARG A 61 -4.32 15.46 -2.48
N LYS A 62 -4.76 16.65 -2.11
CA LYS A 62 -4.56 17.22 -0.76
C LYS A 62 -5.52 16.56 0.24
N LYS A 63 -6.80 16.40 -0.11
CA LYS A 63 -7.79 15.63 0.68
C LYS A 63 -7.38 14.16 0.87
N PHE A 64 -6.71 13.57 -0.13
CA PHE A 64 -6.18 12.20 -0.13
C PHE A 64 -4.70 12.10 0.30
N GLY A 65 -3.92 13.19 0.27
CA GLY A 65 -2.49 13.26 0.60
C GLY A 65 -2.22 13.64 2.06
N ASP A 66 -3.15 14.38 2.69
CA ASP A 66 -3.33 14.38 4.15
C ASP A 66 -3.79 13.02 4.67
N ALA A 67 -4.21 12.14 3.76
CA ALA A 67 -4.53 10.76 4.03
C ALA A 67 -3.44 9.77 3.57
N GLY A 68 -2.35 10.25 2.96
CA GLY A 68 -1.22 9.44 2.52
C GLY A 68 -1.30 8.90 1.10
N PHE A 69 -2.46 8.86 0.44
CA PHE A 69 -2.69 8.16 -0.84
C PHE A 69 -2.25 8.98 -2.07
N GLU A 70 -1.28 8.47 -2.82
CA GLU A 70 -0.89 8.93 -4.15
C GLU A 70 -1.41 7.98 -5.25
N SER A 71 -2.01 8.57 -6.28
CA SER A 71 -2.48 7.84 -7.46
C SER A 71 -1.31 7.22 -8.23
N GLY A 72 -1.10 5.91 -8.04
CA GLY A 72 -0.10 5.10 -8.75
C GLY A 72 0.75 4.25 -7.80
N SER A 73 1.22 4.83 -6.70
CA SER A 73 2.16 4.20 -5.75
C SER A 73 1.49 3.71 -4.46
N GLY A 74 0.30 4.22 -4.10
CA GLY A 74 -0.35 3.89 -2.83
C GLY A 74 -0.13 4.98 -1.78
N PHE A 75 -0.30 4.65 -0.51
CA PHE A 75 0.15 5.49 0.59
C PHE A 75 1.67 5.67 0.49
N LEU A 76 2.24 6.77 0.97
CA LEU A 76 3.70 6.85 1.24
C LEU A 76 3.90 6.74 2.77
N VAL A 77 4.85 5.90 3.22
CA VAL A 77 5.24 5.88 4.64
C VAL A 77 5.83 7.23 5.02
N LYS A 78 5.05 8.01 5.76
CA LYS A 78 5.50 9.30 6.33
C LYS A 78 6.14 9.11 7.71
N ASP A 79 5.65 8.15 8.47
CA ASP A 79 6.12 7.82 9.81
C ASP A 79 5.78 6.36 10.15
N PRO A 80 6.77 5.45 10.29
CA PRO A 80 6.54 4.06 10.71
C PRO A 80 5.90 3.93 12.11
N ASN A 81 6.05 4.92 13.00
CA ASN A 81 5.44 4.88 14.34
C ASN A 81 3.90 4.97 14.29
N CYS A 82 3.36 5.40 13.15
CA CYS A 82 1.92 5.43 12.91
C CYS A 82 1.35 4.08 12.46
N PHE A 83 2.17 3.03 12.33
CA PHE A 83 1.70 1.70 11.95
C PHE A 83 0.70 1.13 12.98
N PRO A 84 -0.29 0.34 12.51
CA PRO A 84 -1.18 -0.40 13.38
C PRO A 84 -0.42 -1.38 14.27
N PRO A 85 -0.85 -1.60 15.52
CA PRO A 85 -0.16 -2.48 16.45
C PRO A 85 0.03 -3.90 15.90
N CYS A 86 -0.96 -4.43 15.18
CA CYS A 86 -0.86 -5.73 14.52
C CYS A 86 0.23 -5.80 13.45
N ILE A 87 0.41 -4.75 12.64
CA ILE A 87 1.46 -4.69 11.61
C ILE A 87 2.84 -4.54 12.27
N SER A 88 2.96 -3.65 13.26
CA SER A 88 4.20 -3.46 14.02
C SER A 88 4.65 -4.75 14.70
N TYR A 89 3.72 -5.53 15.23
CA TYR A 89 4.03 -6.83 15.83
C TYR A 89 4.58 -7.84 14.80
N ILE A 90 3.95 -7.95 13.63
CA ILE A 90 4.43 -8.84 12.56
C ILE A 90 5.84 -8.43 12.12
N LEU A 91 6.10 -7.13 11.99
CA LEU A 91 7.43 -6.61 11.63
C LEU A 91 8.48 -6.88 12.72
N SER A 92 8.12 -6.77 14.01
CA SER A 92 9.02 -7.13 15.11
C SER A 92 9.40 -8.60 15.06
N ASN A 93 8.40 -9.47 14.89
CA ASN A 93 8.62 -10.92 14.76
C ASN A 93 9.54 -11.26 13.58
N LEU A 94 9.31 -10.65 12.41
CA LEU A 94 10.19 -10.82 11.24
C LEU A 94 11.62 -10.37 11.53
N LYS A 95 11.80 -9.22 12.20
CA LYS A 95 13.12 -8.70 12.56
C LYS A 95 13.86 -9.61 13.55
N GLU A 96 13.12 -10.19 14.50
CA GLU A 96 13.62 -11.12 15.52
C GLU A 96 13.84 -12.54 14.98
N GLY A 97 13.55 -12.78 13.69
CA GLY A 97 13.67 -14.10 13.07
C GLY A 97 12.64 -15.10 13.59
N VAL A 98 11.51 -14.62 14.09
CA VAL A 98 10.36 -15.46 14.42
C VAL A 98 9.62 -15.82 13.14
N ASN A 99 9.35 -17.11 12.96
CA ASN A 99 8.59 -17.58 11.80
C ASN A 99 7.12 -17.10 11.88
N VAL A 100 6.77 -16.13 11.03
CA VAL A 100 5.41 -15.60 10.96
C VAL A 100 4.51 -16.44 10.03
N PRO A 101 3.22 -16.65 10.36
CA PRO A 101 2.28 -17.40 9.52
C PRO A 101 2.11 -16.82 8.12
N HIS A 102 1.76 -17.64 7.14
CA HIS A 102 1.54 -17.21 5.76
C HIS A 102 0.52 -16.06 5.63
N SER A 103 -0.57 -16.12 6.40
CA SER A 103 -1.59 -15.05 6.44
C SER A 103 -1.01 -13.72 6.95
N ALA A 104 -0.07 -13.77 7.91
CA ALA A 104 0.61 -12.59 8.44
C ALA A 104 1.60 -12.01 7.42
N ARG A 105 2.36 -12.86 6.72
CA ARG A 105 3.23 -12.46 5.60
C ARG A 105 2.45 -11.72 4.52
N PHE A 106 1.33 -12.30 4.09
CA PHE A 106 0.44 -11.65 3.12
C PHE A 106 -0.04 -10.29 3.64
N ALA A 107 -0.51 -10.22 4.89
CA ALA A 107 -1.04 -8.99 5.46
C ALA A 107 -0.01 -7.87 5.54
N VAL A 108 1.21 -8.16 6.02
CA VAL A 108 2.28 -7.15 6.13
C VAL A 108 2.80 -6.73 4.76
N THR A 109 3.04 -7.67 3.84
CA THR A 109 3.49 -7.35 2.47
C THR A 109 2.45 -6.51 1.74
N ALA A 110 1.18 -6.89 1.76
CA ALA A 110 0.12 -6.11 1.12
C ALA A 110 0.01 -4.70 1.75
N PHE A 111 0.08 -4.61 3.08
CA PHE A 111 0.08 -3.31 3.77
C PHE A 111 1.26 -2.44 3.35
N LEU A 112 2.49 -2.96 3.34
CA LEU A 112 3.68 -2.19 2.97
C LEU A 112 3.67 -1.76 1.49
N LEU A 113 3.21 -2.62 0.57
CA LEU A 113 2.98 -2.27 -0.84
C LEU A 113 1.91 -1.19 -1.00
N ASN A 114 0.85 -1.24 -0.18
CA ASN A 114 -0.13 -0.16 -0.13
C ASN A 114 0.42 1.08 0.55
N MET A 115 1.51 0.99 1.32
CA MET A 115 2.26 2.08 1.94
C MET A 115 3.44 2.57 1.10
N GLY A 116 3.53 2.12 -0.14
CA GLY A 116 4.41 2.69 -1.16
C GLY A 116 5.85 2.19 -1.10
N LEU A 117 6.12 1.16 -0.28
CA LEU A 117 7.42 0.50 -0.30
C LEU A 117 7.61 -0.28 -1.59
N THR A 118 8.85 -0.32 -2.07
CA THR A 118 9.24 -1.11 -3.23
C THR A 118 9.30 -2.59 -2.90
N ALA A 119 9.31 -3.44 -3.93
CA ALA A 119 9.47 -4.88 -3.73
C ALA A 119 10.78 -5.20 -3.00
N GLU A 120 11.87 -4.52 -3.36
CA GLU A 120 13.20 -4.65 -2.77
C GLU A 120 13.20 -4.29 -1.27
N GLU A 121 12.59 -3.16 -0.90
CA GLU A 121 12.47 -2.74 0.50
C GLU A 121 11.68 -3.77 1.33
N ILE A 122 10.66 -4.38 0.74
CA ILE A 122 9.85 -5.40 1.43
C ILE A 122 10.62 -6.71 1.55
N ILE A 123 11.33 -7.16 0.51
CA ILE A 123 12.15 -8.38 0.56
C ILE A 123 13.19 -8.26 1.67
N GLU A 124 13.78 -7.07 1.87
CA GLU A 124 14.73 -6.82 2.96
C GLU A 124 14.15 -7.14 4.35
N THR A 125 12.85 -6.89 4.56
CA THR A 125 12.19 -7.17 5.85
C THR A 125 12.14 -8.66 6.20
N TYR A 126 12.32 -9.54 5.21
CA TYR A 126 12.26 -10.99 5.39
C TYR A 126 13.63 -11.65 5.57
N LYS A 127 14.75 -10.94 5.43
CA LYS A 127 16.09 -11.54 5.46
C LYS A 127 16.42 -12.31 6.75
N ASN A 128 15.83 -11.89 7.87
CA ASN A 128 16.03 -12.56 9.16
C ASN A 128 15.06 -13.74 9.37
N SER A 129 14.12 -13.99 8.45
CA SER A 129 13.16 -15.10 8.56
C SER A 129 13.91 -16.44 8.47
N PRO A 130 13.59 -17.43 9.34
CA PRO A 130 14.29 -18.72 9.36
C PRO A 130 14.23 -19.52 8.05
N ASP A 131 13.21 -19.28 7.25
CA ASP A 131 12.92 -19.94 5.97
C ASP A 131 13.05 -18.98 4.78
N PHE A 132 13.83 -17.90 4.93
CA PHE A 132 14.00 -16.91 3.88
C PHE A 132 14.64 -17.53 2.63
N ASP A 133 13.93 -17.38 1.52
CA ASP A 133 14.37 -17.71 0.16
C ASP A 133 14.05 -16.49 -0.71
N GLU A 134 15.07 -15.88 -1.31
CA GLU A 134 14.92 -14.61 -2.00
C GLU A 134 14.00 -14.72 -3.21
N ASP A 135 14.20 -15.74 -4.06
CA ASP A 135 13.42 -15.94 -5.29
C ASP A 135 11.94 -16.15 -4.99
N ARG A 136 11.65 -16.98 -3.97
CA ARG A 136 10.29 -17.25 -3.54
C ARG A 136 9.63 -16.02 -2.90
N THR A 137 10.37 -15.28 -2.09
CA THR A 137 9.87 -14.06 -1.45
C THR A 137 9.59 -12.98 -2.50
N ARG A 138 10.52 -12.77 -3.43
CA ARG A 138 10.37 -11.84 -4.56
C ARG A 138 9.13 -12.17 -5.38
N TYR A 139 8.96 -13.45 -5.76
CA TYR A 139 7.77 -13.90 -6.46
C TYR A 139 6.48 -13.58 -5.69
N GLN A 140 6.45 -13.83 -4.38
CA GLN A 140 5.30 -13.51 -3.53
C GLN A 140 5.00 -12.01 -3.50
N VAL A 141 6.02 -11.18 -3.32
CA VAL A 141 5.86 -9.71 -3.24
C VAL A 141 5.35 -9.15 -4.56
N GLU A 142 5.96 -9.51 -5.69
CA GLU A 142 5.55 -9.08 -7.03
C GLU A 142 4.12 -9.54 -7.36
N HIS A 143 3.75 -10.76 -6.96
CA HIS A 143 2.40 -11.26 -7.16
C HIS A 143 1.35 -10.44 -6.39
N ILE A 144 1.68 -10.05 -5.16
CA ILE A 144 0.81 -9.20 -4.32
C ILE A 144 0.74 -7.77 -4.88
N ALA A 145 1.84 -7.26 -5.43
CA ALA A 145 1.94 -5.92 -6.04
C ALA A 145 1.07 -5.77 -7.29
N GLY A 146 0.83 -6.88 -8.01
CA GLY A 146 0.06 -6.86 -9.26
C GLY A 146 0.92 -6.67 -10.51
N ASP A 147 2.25 -6.69 -10.40
CA ASP A 147 3.17 -6.35 -11.49
C ASP A 147 3.18 -7.38 -12.64
N LYS A 148 2.69 -8.60 -12.39
CA LYS A 148 2.61 -9.70 -13.38
C LYS A 148 1.19 -9.93 -13.92
N GLY A 149 0.36 -8.88 -13.98
CA GLY A 149 -1.04 -8.99 -14.44
C GLY A 149 -1.98 -9.63 -13.40
N SER A 150 -1.57 -9.65 -12.14
CA SER A 150 -2.41 -10.03 -11.00
C SER A 150 -3.12 -8.81 -10.42
N VAL A 151 -4.23 -9.04 -9.72
CA VAL A 151 -4.93 -7.98 -8.99
C VAL A 151 -3.97 -7.42 -7.94
N ARG A 152 -3.72 -6.10 -7.94
CA ARG A 152 -3.01 -5.45 -6.83
C ARG A 152 -3.80 -5.64 -5.55
N TYR A 153 -3.25 -6.43 -4.63
CA TYR A 153 -3.94 -6.75 -3.39
C TYR A 153 -3.87 -5.60 -2.40
N THR A 154 -4.87 -5.53 -1.53
CA THR A 154 -4.86 -4.66 -0.37
C THR A 154 -4.67 -5.47 0.90
N ALA A 155 -4.12 -4.85 1.94
CA ALA A 155 -4.08 -5.44 3.27
C ALA A 155 -5.47 -5.97 3.68
N PRO A 156 -5.56 -7.10 4.40
CA PRO A 156 -6.85 -7.60 4.90
C PRO A 156 -7.55 -6.59 5.82
N SER A 157 -8.89 -6.61 5.83
CA SER A 157 -9.68 -5.81 6.76
C SER A 157 -9.39 -6.18 8.23
N CYS A 158 -9.69 -5.30 9.19
CA CYS A 158 -9.55 -5.63 10.61
C CYS A 158 -10.36 -6.86 11.02
N GLY A 159 -11.54 -7.08 10.41
CA GLY A 159 -12.33 -8.30 10.62
C GLY A 159 -11.57 -9.54 10.16
N THR A 160 -11.01 -9.50 8.96
CA THR A 160 -10.20 -10.59 8.40
C THR A 160 -8.91 -10.83 9.21
N MET A 161 -8.24 -9.76 9.64
CA MET A 161 -7.06 -9.85 10.52
C MET A 161 -7.39 -10.57 11.82
N ARG A 162 -8.58 -10.33 12.41
CA ARG A 162 -9.04 -11.07 13.59
C ARG A 162 -9.30 -12.54 13.28
N THR A 163 -10.00 -12.84 12.19
CA THR A 163 -10.29 -14.22 11.77
C THR A 163 -9.01 -15.04 11.57
N TYR A 164 -7.96 -14.42 11.02
CA TYR A 164 -6.67 -15.08 10.80
C TYR A 164 -5.75 -15.09 12.02
N GLY A 165 -6.16 -14.54 13.16
CA GLY A 165 -5.33 -14.45 14.37
C GLY A 165 -4.19 -13.43 14.28
N ASN A 166 -4.20 -12.55 13.27
CA ASN A 166 -3.16 -11.55 13.05
C ASN A 166 -3.41 -10.23 13.79
N CYS A 167 -4.61 -10.04 14.38
CA CYS A 167 -4.96 -8.80 15.09
C CYS A 167 -4.51 -8.85 16.55
N VAL A 168 -3.39 -8.21 16.87
CA VAL A 168 -2.84 -8.11 18.23
C VAL A 168 -2.64 -6.66 18.67
N GLY A 169 -2.56 -6.43 19.98
CA GLY A 169 -2.25 -5.12 20.57
C GLY A 169 -3.31 -4.05 20.33
N ASN A 170 -4.59 -4.43 20.32
CA ASN A 170 -5.73 -3.54 20.03
C ASN A 170 -5.72 -2.28 20.94
N ASP A 171 -5.90 -1.10 20.34
CA ASP A 171 -5.94 0.19 21.01
C ASP A 171 -7.21 1.00 20.66
N GLU A 172 -7.37 2.20 21.24
CA GLU A 172 -8.55 3.05 21.02
C GLU A 172 -8.78 3.47 19.55
N ILE A 173 -7.74 3.48 18.70
CA ILE A 173 -7.88 3.79 17.28
C ILE A 173 -8.42 2.57 16.54
N CYS A 174 -7.92 1.38 16.90
CA CYS A 174 -8.39 0.10 16.35
C CYS A 174 -9.90 -0.11 16.56
N GLU A 175 -10.48 0.36 17.67
CA GLU A 175 -11.92 0.29 17.92
C GLU A 175 -12.76 1.16 16.97
N LYS A 176 -12.15 2.20 16.40
CA LYS A 176 -12.84 3.24 15.61
C LYS A 176 -12.57 3.12 14.11
N VAL A 177 -11.97 2.02 13.65
CA VAL A 177 -11.62 1.77 12.25
C VAL A 177 -11.88 0.31 11.86
N SER A 178 -12.08 0.07 10.57
CA SER A 178 -12.34 -1.27 10.02
C SER A 178 -11.18 -1.82 9.17
N HIS A 179 -10.10 -1.05 8.99
CA HIS A 179 -9.01 -1.42 8.10
C HIS A 179 -7.63 -0.90 8.59
N PRO A 180 -6.53 -1.67 8.48
CA PRO A 180 -5.17 -1.24 8.85
C PRO A 180 -4.73 0.09 8.20
N LEU A 181 -4.99 0.27 6.90
CA LEU A 181 -4.71 1.54 6.21
C LEU A 181 -5.50 2.73 6.78
N SER A 182 -6.72 2.49 7.25
CA SER A 182 -7.55 3.52 7.89
C SER A 182 -7.04 3.87 9.29
N TYR A 183 -6.52 2.88 10.04
CA TYR A 183 -5.80 3.10 11.27
C TYR A 183 -4.60 4.03 11.03
N TYR A 184 -3.73 3.70 10.07
CA TYR A 184 -2.53 4.48 9.78
C TYR A 184 -2.86 5.95 9.51
N LYS A 185 -3.82 6.16 8.60
CA LYS A 185 -4.34 7.49 8.25
C LYS A 185 -4.85 8.26 9.47
N ARG A 186 -5.59 7.60 10.35
CA ARG A 186 -6.17 8.23 11.55
C ARG A 186 -5.07 8.61 12.55
N LYS A 187 -4.13 7.70 12.82
CA LYS A 187 -3.01 7.95 13.74
C LYS A 187 -2.12 9.08 13.23
N LEU A 188 -1.77 9.06 11.94
CA LEU A 188 -0.98 10.12 11.32
C LEU A 188 -1.64 11.51 11.43
N LYS A 189 -2.96 11.57 11.22
CA LYS A 189 -3.72 12.84 11.39
C LYS A 189 -3.71 13.34 12.83
N LEU A 190 -3.83 12.43 13.81
CA LEU A 190 -3.77 12.79 15.23
C LEU A 190 -2.37 13.31 15.60
N GLU A 191 -1.32 12.65 15.13
CA GLU A 191 0.07 13.08 15.34
C GLU A 191 0.36 14.44 14.69
N MET A 192 -0.13 14.67 13.47
CA MET A 192 0.01 15.97 12.80
C MET A 192 -0.73 17.09 13.55
N LYS A 193 -1.92 16.82 14.10
CA LYS A 193 -2.64 17.79 14.95
C LYS A 193 -1.87 18.10 16.23
N ARG A 194 -1.40 17.07 16.92
CA ARG A 194 -0.61 17.21 18.15
C ARG A 194 0.66 18.04 17.90
N LYS A 195 1.38 17.79 16.80
CA LYS A 195 2.56 18.59 16.41
C LYS A 195 2.23 20.06 16.11
N LYS A 196 1.05 20.36 15.57
CA LYS A 196 0.58 21.74 15.33
C LYS A 196 0.16 22.48 16.60
N GLU A 197 -0.21 21.76 17.65
CA GLU A 197 -0.61 22.31 18.96
C GLU A 197 0.58 22.53 19.92
N LEU A 198 1.75 21.94 19.63
CA LEU A 198 2.98 22.07 20.42
C LEU A 198 4.04 23.15 20.00
N PRO A 199 3.78 24.18 19.17
CA PRO A 199 4.82 25.13 18.78
C PRO A 199 5.05 26.17 19.91
N GLY A 200 5.78 25.80 20.96
CA GLY A 200 6.14 26.76 22.00
C GLY A 200 6.64 26.17 23.32
N LYS A 201 7.76 25.43 23.31
CA LYS A 201 8.58 25.22 24.53
C LYS A 201 9.93 24.59 24.17
N SER A 202 10.87 25.39 23.67
CA SER A 202 12.33 25.11 23.74
C SER A 202 13.14 26.27 23.16
N LYS A 203 13.12 27.42 23.86
CA LYS A 203 14.24 28.38 23.90
C LYS A 203 14.18 29.13 25.23
N SER A 204 14.70 28.51 26.29
CA SER A 204 15.08 29.23 27.50
C SER A 204 16.03 28.36 28.33
N GLY A 205 17.24 28.87 28.53
CA GLY A 205 18.16 28.41 29.57
C GLY A 205 19.37 27.63 29.06
N GLU A 206 20.39 28.34 28.61
CA GLU A 206 21.75 28.21 29.15
C GLU A 206 22.62 29.36 28.59
N LYS A 207 22.54 30.50 29.29
CA LYS A 207 23.62 31.46 29.44
C LYS A 207 24.03 31.37 30.91
N GLU A 208 25.32 31.63 31.16
CA GLU A 208 26.01 31.74 32.48
C GLU A 208 26.43 30.39 33.08
N GLN A 209 27.69 30.10 33.39
CA GLN A 209 28.92 30.90 33.62
C GLN A 209 30.15 30.11 33.13
#